data_AF-A0A7V8VMH9-F1
#
_entry.id   AF-A0A7V8VMH9-F1
#
_cell.length_a   1.000
_cell.length_b   1.000
_cell.length_c   1.000
_cell.angle_alpha   90.00
_cell.angle_beta   90.00
_cell.angle_gamma   90.00
#
_symmetry.space_group_name_H-M   'P 1'
#
loop_
_entity.id
_entity.type
_entity.pdbx_description
1 polymer ?
#
loop_
_entity_poly.entity_id
_entity_poly.type
_entity_poly.pdbx_seq_one_letter_code
_entity_poly.pdbx_strand_id
1 'polypeptide(L)'
;SENIIGFQPGDTVSLRDLLYAALVQSDNIAAYALANHVGQAVQGIVPAAGNSGAVATFVGQMNALAKTLGMERTRFVNPHGSDTNVKPIPYSTAMDMARLTRYAMNKAGFRFYVSQKERQISWNRGGARKDYILRNTNELLGVDGVEGVKTGRTARAGDCLILSAQRQAEIIKQSETNTSVIPRHLIIVLLGSPNRFEEGRQMLNAGWQLHDQWAAGGRMVDPKRAL
;
A
#
# COMPACT_ATOMS: atom_id res chain seq x y z
N SER A 1 14.90 12.33 -7.09
CA SER A 1 14.07 11.23 -6.58
C SER A 1 14.93 10.40 -5.65
N GLU A 2 14.41 9.94 -4.51
CA GLU A 2 15.17 9.05 -3.62
C GLU A 2 15.46 7.74 -4.35
N ASN A 3 16.75 7.38 -4.46
CA ASN A 3 17.28 6.15 -5.04
C ASN A 3 18.15 5.47 -3.97
N ILE A 4 17.49 4.89 -2.97
CA ILE A 4 18.15 4.40 -1.74
C ILE A 4 18.97 3.15 -2.01
N ILE A 5 18.49 2.30 -2.92
CA ILE A 5 19.12 1.03 -3.29
C ILE A 5 20.27 1.26 -4.28
N GLY A 6 20.24 2.38 -5.02
CA GLY A 6 21.28 2.73 -5.98
C GLY A 6 21.13 2.02 -7.32
N PHE A 7 19.90 1.74 -7.75
CA PHE A 7 19.63 1.23 -9.10
C PHE A 7 20.09 2.23 -10.17
N GLN A 8 20.57 1.71 -11.29
CA GLN A 8 21.15 2.47 -12.40
C GLN A 8 20.58 1.99 -13.75
N PRO A 9 20.56 2.86 -14.78
CA PRO A 9 20.28 2.42 -16.14
C PRO A 9 21.20 1.26 -16.55
N GLY A 10 20.63 0.24 -17.17
CA GLY A 10 21.35 -0.99 -17.56
C GLY A 10 21.33 -2.10 -16.50
N ASP A 11 20.85 -1.83 -15.28
CA ASP A 11 20.62 -2.89 -14.30
C ASP A 11 19.52 -3.85 -14.76
N THR A 12 19.75 -5.15 -14.58
CA THR A 12 18.73 -6.19 -14.79
C THR A 12 18.29 -6.74 -13.45
N VAL A 13 17.03 -6.49 -13.10
CA VAL A 13 16.41 -6.85 -11.82
C VAL A 13 15.18 -7.71 -12.07
N SER A 14 14.90 -8.70 -11.22
CA SER A 14 13.66 -9.47 -11.33
C SER A 14 12.44 -8.63 -10.93
N LEU A 15 11.28 -8.93 -11.52
CA LEU A 15 10.01 -8.27 -11.17
C LEU A 15 9.69 -8.38 -9.67
N ARG A 16 9.94 -9.56 -9.10
CA ARG A 16 9.75 -9.84 -7.66
C ARG A 16 10.61 -8.93 -6.79
N ASP A 17 11.88 -8.77 -7.14
CA ASP A 17 12.82 -7.98 -6.34
C ASP A 17 12.55 -6.47 -6.48
N LEU A 18 12.08 -6.02 -7.64
CA LEU A 18 11.55 -4.65 -7.81
C LEU A 18 10.29 -4.41 -6.97
N LEU A 19 9.38 -5.38 -6.87
CA LEU A 19 8.21 -5.28 -6.00
C LEU A 19 8.61 -5.15 -4.53
N TYR A 20 9.58 -5.94 -4.06
CA TYR A 20 10.12 -5.77 -2.71
C TYR A 20 10.76 -4.40 -2.52
N ALA A 21 11.59 -3.94 -3.46
CA ALA A 21 12.23 -2.63 -3.38
C ALA A 21 11.20 -1.49 -3.24
N ALA A 22 10.15 -1.51 -4.05
CA ALA A 22 9.08 -0.51 -4.02
C ALA A 22 8.24 -0.58 -2.74
N LEU A 23 7.85 -1.79 -2.29
CA LEU A 23 6.90 -1.96 -1.18
C LEU A 23 7.56 -1.95 0.21
N VAL A 24 8.77 -2.50 0.34
CA VAL A 24 9.45 -2.63 1.64
C VAL A 24 10.27 -1.37 1.94
N GLN A 25 11.08 -0.91 0.96
CA GLN A 25 12.03 0.19 1.13
C GLN A 25 11.55 1.51 0.50
N SER A 26 10.38 1.53 -0.16
CA SER A 26 9.83 2.74 -0.78
C SER A 26 10.66 3.30 -1.96
N ASP A 27 11.39 2.45 -2.69
CA ASP A 27 12.29 2.94 -3.74
C ASP A 27 11.54 3.48 -4.97
N ASN A 28 11.78 4.74 -5.31
CA ASN A 28 11.09 5.43 -6.41
C ASN A 28 11.51 4.89 -7.79
N ILE A 29 12.77 4.48 -7.94
CA ILE A 29 13.29 3.94 -9.21
C ILE A 29 12.62 2.59 -9.48
N ALA A 30 12.48 1.75 -8.45
CA ALA A 30 11.76 0.49 -8.57
C ALA A 30 10.28 0.70 -8.96
N ALA A 31 9.58 1.64 -8.29
CA ALA A 31 8.20 1.97 -8.63
C ALA A 31 8.05 2.48 -10.07
N TYR A 32 8.98 3.32 -10.54
CA TYR A 32 8.99 3.82 -11.92
C TYR A 32 9.28 2.71 -12.93
N ALA A 33 10.26 1.83 -12.66
CA ALA A 33 10.61 0.71 -13.53
C ALA A 33 9.46 -0.30 -13.65
N LEU A 34 8.79 -0.60 -12.53
CA LEU A 34 7.57 -1.42 -12.51
C LEU A 34 6.46 -0.81 -13.37
N ALA A 35 6.20 0.49 -13.20
CA ALA A 35 5.19 1.20 -13.97
C ALA A 35 5.51 1.21 -15.47
N ASN A 36 6.78 1.39 -15.84
CA ASN A 36 7.21 1.31 -17.23
C ASN A 36 7.00 -0.09 -17.81
N HIS A 37 7.44 -1.13 -17.09
CA HIS A 37 7.31 -2.52 -17.55
C HIS A 37 5.84 -2.95 -17.72
N VAL A 38 5.01 -2.72 -16.70
CA VAL A 38 3.58 -3.06 -16.76
C VAL A 38 2.86 -2.19 -17.79
N GLY A 39 3.21 -0.90 -17.85
CA GLY A 39 2.68 0.04 -18.83
C GLY A 39 2.91 -0.43 -20.26
N GLN A 40 4.13 -0.87 -20.59
CA GLN A 40 4.46 -1.44 -21.91
C GLN A 40 3.60 -2.68 -22.22
N ALA A 41 3.41 -3.55 -21.22
CA ALA A 41 2.63 -4.78 -21.39
C ALA A 41 1.14 -4.53 -21.65
N VAL A 42 0.57 -3.42 -21.16
CA VAL A 42 -0.86 -3.12 -21.30
C VAL A 42 -1.18 -2.07 -22.35
N GLN A 43 -0.19 -1.35 -22.89
CA GLN A 43 -0.39 -0.22 -23.81
C GLN A 43 -1.18 -0.59 -25.08
N GLY A 44 -1.12 -1.84 -25.54
CA GLY A 44 -1.91 -2.33 -26.68
C GLY A 44 -3.28 -2.92 -26.32
N ILE A 45 -3.59 -3.06 -25.03
CA ILE A 45 -4.82 -3.69 -24.53
C ILE A 45 -5.82 -2.62 -24.06
N VAL A 46 -5.30 -1.53 -23.48
CA VAL A 46 -6.12 -0.44 -22.95
C VAL A 46 -6.20 0.72 -23.94
N PRO A 47 -7.33 1.44 -24.02
CA PRO A 47 -7.43 2.62 -24.86
C PRO A 47 -6.33 3.63 -24.52
N ALA A 48 -5.64 4.12 -25.55
CA ALA A 48 -4.60 5.12 -25.36
C ALA A 48 -5.21 6.39 -24.74
N ALA A 49 -4.75 6.76 -23.55
CA ALA A 49 -5.06 8.06 -22.95
C ALA A 49 -4.17 9.16 -23.57
N GLY A 50 -4.23 9.31 -24.90
CA GLY A 50 -3.41 10.24 -25.69
C GLY A 50 -2.02 9.71 -26.07
N ASN A 51 -1.13 10.61 -26.52
CA ASN A 51 0.27 10.33 -26.92
C ASN A 51 1.18 10.11 -25.70
N SER A 52 0.88 9.08 -24.92
CA SER A 52 1.38 8.94 -23.56
C SER A 52 2.18 7.64 -23.42
N GLY A 53 3.47 7.74 -23.08
CA GLY A 53 4.35 6.58 -22.93
C GLY A 53 3.91 5.57 -21.86
N ALA A 54 4.63 4.45 -21.74
CA ALA A 54 4.27 3.33 -20.87
C ALA A 54 3.94 3.71 -19.41
N VAL A 55 4.75 4.56 -18.78
CA VAL A 55 4.48 5.02 -17.40
C VAL A 55 3.16 5.80 -17.31
N ALA A 56 2.85 6.64 -18.29
CA ALA A 56 1.60 7.38 -18.32
C ALA A 56 0.40 6.44 -18.55
N THR A 57 0.57 5.38 -19.33
CA THR A 57 -0.43 4.30 -19.45
C THR A 57 -0.69 3.65 -18.10
N PHE A 58 0.37 3.31 -17.34
CA PHE A 58 0.24 2.76 -15.99
C PHE A 58 -0.47 3.72 -15.02
N VAL A 59 -0.11 5.00 -15.02
CA VAL A 59 -0.79 6.03 -14.21
C VAL A 59 -2.27 6.17 -14.60
N GLY A 60 -2.60 6.04 -15.89
CA GLY A 60 -3.98 5.95 -16.34
C GLY A 60 -4.74 4.78 -15.67
N GLN A 61 -4.11 3.60 -15.60
CA GLN A 61 -4.67 2.44 -14.91
C GLN A 61 -4.78 2.64 -13.39
N MET A 62 -3.83 3.34 -12.77
CA MET A 62 -3.93 3.70 -11.35
C MET A 62 -5.20 4.53 -11.06
N ASN A 63 -5.47 5.53 -11.90
CA ASN A 63 -6.66 6.37 -11.76
C ASN A 63 -7.95 5.64 -12.15
N ALA A 64 -7.89 4.73 -13.12
CA ALA A 64 -9.03 3.86 -13.46
C ALA A 64 -9.40 2.97 -12.27
N LEU A 65 -8.41 2.31 -11.64
CA LEU A 65 -8.63 1.55 -10.42
C LEU A 65 -9.20 2.43 -9.31
N ALA A 66 -8.64 3.62 -9.08
CA ALA A 66 -9.15 4.58 -8.10
C ALA A 66 -10.65 4.86 -8.31
N LYS A 67 -11.06 5.11 -9.56
CA LYS A 67 -12.47 5.31 -9.91
C LYS A 67 -13.33 4.08 -9.61
N THR A 68 -12.87 2.87 -9.95
CA THR A 68 -13.63 1.63 -9.65
C THR A 68 -13.79 1.37 -8.16
N LEU A 69 -12.87 1.88 -7.34
CA LEU A 69 -12.92 1.76 -5.88
C LEU A 69 -13.68 2.92 -5.21
N GLY A 70 -14.28 3.83 -5.99
CA GLY A 70 -15.01 5.00 -5.46
C GLY A 70 -14.09 6.04 -4.81
N MET A 71 -12.82 6.10 -5.21
CA MET A 71 -11.84 7.06 -4.70
C MET A 71 -11.99 8.44 -5.37
N GLU A 72 -13.13 9.09 -5.13
CA GLU A 72 -13.56 10.32 -5.80
C GLU A 72 -12.67 11.53 -5.51
N ARG A 73 -11.90 11.50 -4.42
CA ARG A 73 -11.00 12.58 -4.00
C ARG A 73 -9.54 12.14 -4.12
N THR A 74 -9.21 11.42 -5.19
CA THR A 74 -7.86 10.94 -5.48
C THR A 74 -7.44 11.23 -6.91
N ARG A 75 -6.18 11.66 -7.07
CA ARG A 75 -5.51 11.75 -8.36
C ARG A 75 -4.07 11.28 -8.25
N PHE A 76 -3.76 10.20 -8.95
CA PHE A 76 -2.38 9.76 -9.15
C PHE A 76 -1.80 10.43 -10.40
N VAL A 77 -0.54 10.88 -10.31
CA VAL A 77 0.16 11.52 -11.43
C VAL A 77 1.50 10.86 -11.75
N ASN A 78 1.98 9.98 -10.87
CA ASN A 78 3.17 9.17 -11.01
C ASN A 78 3.02 7.93 -10.09
N PRO A 79 3.83 6.87 -10.29
CA PRO A 79 3.67 5.61 -9.57
C PRO A 79 4.28 5.61 -8.16
N HIS A 80 4.93 6.68 -7.73
CA HIS A 80 5.79 6.68 -6.55
C HIS A 80 5.46 7.77 -5.51
N GLY A 81 4.49 8.66 -5.80
CA GLY A 81 3.96 9.63 -4.85
C GLY A 81 4.75 10.93 -4.74
N SER A 82 5.78 11.16 -5.58
CA SER A 82 6.51 12.45 -5.56
C SER A 82 5.61 13.60 -5.99
N ASP A 83 5.72 14.72 -5.30
CA ASP A 83 5.03 15.97 -5.60
C ASP A 83 5.99 17.10 -6.04
N THR A 84 7.29 16.81 -6.11
CA THR A 84 8.32 17.77 -6.51
C THR A 84 8.39 17.90 -8.02
N ASN A 85 8.26 19.15 -8.52
CA ASN A 85 8.27 19.47 -9.96
C ASN A 85 7.23 18.72 -10.80
N VAL A 86 6.13 18.30 -10.17
CA VAL A 86 5.03 17.62 -10.86
C VAL A 86 3.82 18.52 -10.98
N LYS A 87 3.26 18.62 -12.19
CA LYS A 87 1.98 19.27 -12.44
C LYS A 87 1.08 18.36 -13.27
N PRO A 88 -0.20 18.20 -12.88
CA PRO A 88 -0.81 18.68 -11.64
C PRO A 88 -0.29 17.92 -10.41
N ILE A 89 -0.58 18.44 -9.22
CA ILE A 89 -0.09 17.89 -7.96
C ILE A 89 -0.91 16.63 -7.61
N PRO A 90 -0.28 15.51 -7.19
CA PRO A 90 -1.02 14.34 -6.71
C PRO A 90 -1.73 14.63 -5.39
N TYR A 91 -2.87 13.99 -5.16
CA TYR A 91 -3.58 14.07 -3.89
C TYR A 91 -4.44 12.82 -3.66
N SER A 92 -4.81 12.59 -2.40
CA SER A 92 -5.80 11.59 -1.98
C SER A 92 -6.40 12.02 -0.64
N THR A 93 -7.25 11.18 -0.05
CA THR A 93 -7.81 11.35 1.30
C THR A 93 -7.61 10.09 2.12
N ALA A 94 -7.71 10.20 3.45
CA ALA A 94 -7.59 9.04 4.33
C ALA A 94 -8.64 7.95 4.01
N MET A 95 -9.87 8.37 3.70
CA MET A 95 -10.96 7.48 3.30
C MET A 95 -10.66 6.73 1.99
N ASP A 96 -10.19 7.44 0.96
CA ASP A 96 -9.87 6.82 -0.33
C ASP A 96 -8.70 5.84 -0.21
N MET A 97 -7.67 6.21 0.54
CA MET A 97 -6.55 5.31 0.81
C MET A 97 -6.96 4.09 1.64
N ALA A 98 -7.93 4.22 2.55
CA ALA A 98 -8.49 3.07 3.26
C ALA A 98 -9.22 2.11 2.30
N ARG A 99 -9.96 2.63 1.32
CA ARG A 99 -10.60 1.82 0.26
C ARG A 99 -9.58 1.06 -0.59
N LEU A 100 -8.53 1.76 -1.03
CA LEU A 100 -7.43 1.14 -1.78
C LEU A 100 -6.74 0.05 -0.96
N THR A 101 -6.48 0.33 0.31
CA THR A 101 -5.82 -0.60 1.23
C THR A 101 -6.67 -1.84 1.45
N ARG A 102 -7.98 -1.68 1.66
CA ARG A 102 -8.92 -2.82 1.77
C ARG A 102 -8.89 -3.69 0.52
N TYR A 103 -8.93 -3.07 -0.67
CA TYR A 103 -8.82 -3.80 -1.94
C TYR A 103 -7.49 -4.56 -2.06
N ALA A 104 -6.37 -3.89 -1.78
CA ALA A 104 -5.03 -4.46 -1.92
C ALA A 104 -4.77 -5.58 -0.89
N MET A 105 -5.15 -5.38 0.36
CA MET A 105 -5.01 -6.38 1.43
C MET A 105 -5.88 -7.61 1.20
N ASN A 106 -6.91 -7.57 0.35
CA ASN A 106 -7.61 -8.79 -0.08
C ASN A 106 -6.80 -9.65 -1.07
N LYS A 107 -5.69 -9.16 -1.61
CA LYS A 107 -4.81 -9.91 -2.51
C LYS A 107 -3.66 -10.54 -1.73
N ALA A 108 -3.61 -11.87 -1.70
CA ALA A 108 -2.60 -12.62 -0.95
C ALA A 108 -1.16 -12.24 -1.33
N GLY A 109 -0.90 -12.00 -2.62
CA GLY A 109 0.41 -11.53 -3.09
C GLY A 109 0.81 -10.20 -2.47
N PHE A 110 -0.09 -9.21 -2.43
CA PHE A 110 0.20 -7.91 -1.82
C PHE A 110 0.49 -8.03 -0.32
N ARG A 111 -0.37 -8.75 0.42
CA ARG A 111 -0.16 -9.04 1.86
C ARG A 111 1.20 -9.68 2.13
N PHE A 112 1.61 -10.59 1.25
CA PHE A 112 2.91 -11.25 1.39
C PHE A 112 4.07 -10.25 1.27
N TYR A 113 4.06 -9.34 0.30
CA TYR A 113 5.14 -8.36 0.15
C TYR A 113 5.22 -7.37 1.31
N VAL A 114 4.09 -6.78 1.72
CA VAL A 114 4.09 -5.71 2.74
C VAL A 114 4.34 -6.21 4.17
N SER A 115 4.15 -7.50 4.42
CA SER A 115 4.40 -8.12 5.74
C SER A 115 5.86 -8.51 5.99
N GLN A 116 6.74 -8.38 5.00
CA GLN A 116 8.15 -8.73 5.17
C GLN A 116 8.89 -7.66 5.99
N LYS A 117 9.52 -8.06 7.10
CA LYS A 117 10.37 -7.17 7.92
C LYS A 117 11.67 -6.81 7.21
N GLU A 118 12.27 -7.77 6.53
CA GLU A 118 13.47 -7.59 5.73
C GLU A 118 13.47 -8.54 4.54
N ARG A 119 14.22 -8.18 3.51
CA ARG A 119 14.39 -9.02 2.32
C ARG A 119 15.70 -8.71 1.62
N GLN A 120 16.52 -9.73 1.37
CA GLN A 120 17.63 -9.58 0.44
C GLN A 120 17.11 -9.63 -1.01
N ILE A 121 17.53 -8.67 -1.80
CA ILE A 121 17.33 -8.62 -3.25
C ILE A 121 18.67 -8.68 -3.97
N SER A 122 18.63 -9.04 -5.25
CA SER A 122 19.82 -9.06 -6.09
C SER A 122 19.53 -8.58 -7.51
N TRP A 123 20.55 -8.03 -8.17
CA TRP A 123 20.46 -7.64 -9.58
C TRP A 123 21.79 -7.77 -10.30
N ASN A 124 21.76 -7.74 -11.62
CA ASN A 124 22.94 -7.71 -12.45
C ASN A 124 23.24 -6.29 -12.91
N ARG A 125 24.51 -5.86 -12.80
CA ARG A 125 25.05 -4.61 -13.35
C ARG A 125 26.26 -4.94 -14.19
N GLY A 126 26.14 -4.83 -15.52
CA GLY A 126 27.27 -5.05 -16.44
C GLY A 126 27.93 -6.42 -16.28
N GLY A 127 27.16 -7.47 -16.02
CA GLY A 127 27.66 -8.83 -15.78
C GLY A 127 27.95 -9.15 -14.31
N ALA A 128 28.08 -8.15 -13.43
CA ALA A 128 28.35 -8.37 -12.01
C ALA A 128 27.07 -8.44 -11.17
N ARG A 129 26.98 -9.43 -10.28
CA ARG A 129 25.90 -9.50 -9.28
C ARG A 129 26.07 -8.41 -8.22
N LYS A 130 24.96 -7.78 -7.85
CA LYS A 130 24.82 -6.86 -6.73
C LYS A 130 23.74 -7.38 -5.80
N ASP A 131 23.91 -7.15 -4.50
CA ASP A 131 22.96 -7.56 -3.46
C ASP A 131 22.67 -6.38 -2.53
N TYR A 132 21.47 -6.33 -1.97
CA TYR A 132 21.05 -5.33 -1.00
C TYR A 132 20.02 -5.91 -0.04
N ILE A 133 20.11 -5.56 1.25
CA ILE A 133 19.15 -5.96 2.28
C ILE A 133 18.15 -4.83 2.49
N LEU A 134 16.92 -5.05 2.03
CA LEU A 134 15.78 -4.16 2.27
C LEU A 134 15.31 -4.32 3.70
N ARG A 135 14.94 -3.21 4.35
CA ARG A 135 14.33 -3.16 5.68
C ARG A 135 13.01 -2.45 5.58
N ASN A 136 11.97 -3.03 6.17
CA ASN A 136 10.66 -2.42 6.10
C ASN A 136 10.67 -1.05 6.78
N THR A 137 10.19 -0.05 6.06
CA THR A 137 10.10 1.32 6.56
C THR A 137 9.00 1.51 7.60
N ASN A 138 8.11 0.53 7.80
CA ASN A 138 7.10 0.54 8.85
C ASN A 138 7.65 -0.02 10.17
N GLU A 139 7.94 0.87 11.12
CA GLU A 139 8.47 0.52 12.45
C GLU A 139 7.48 -0.25 13.32
N LEU A 140 6.17 -0.17 13.04
CA LEU A 140 5.14 -0.91 13.77
C LEU A 140 4.92 -2.33 13.25
N LEU A 141 5.63 -2.77 12.21
CA LEU A 141 5.41 -4.09 11.63
C LEU A 141 5.69 -5.22 12.64
N GLY A 142 4.68 -6.05 12.88
CA GLY A 142 4.70 -7.14 13.86
C GLY A 142 4.45 -6.71 15.30
N VAL A 143 4.17 -5.43 15.55
CA VAL A 143 3.73 -4.91 16.85
C VAL A 143 2.21 -4.90 16.88
N ASP A 144 1.59 -5.33 17.99
CA ASP A 144 0.13 -5.27 18.21
C ASP A 144 -0.73 -5.81 17.05
N GLY A 145 -0.24 -6.87 16.38
CA GLY A 145 -0.93 -7.53 15.27
C GLY A 145 -0.82 -6.81 13.92
N VAL A 146 0.01 -5.77 13.80
CA VAL A 146 0.28 -5.06 12.53
C VAL A 146 0.99 -5.99 11.54
N GLU A 147 0.42 -6.10 10.35
CA GLU A 147 0.88 -6.97 9.25
C GLU A 147 1.29 -6.20 7.98
N GLY A 148 1.31 -4.86 8.05
CA GLY A 148 1.58 -3.95 6.94
C GLY A 148 1.24 -2.50 7.33
N VAL A 149 1.13 -1.53 6.42
CA VAL A 149 1.15 -1.65 4.96
C VAL A 149 2.29 -0.81 4.40
N LYS A 150 2.31 0.51 4.64
CA LYS A 150 3.30 1.37 4.02
C LYS A 150 3.43 2.75 4.67
N THR A 151 4.64 3.30 4.66
CA THR A 151 4.97 4.70 4.99
C THR A 151 5.09 5.57 3.73
N GLY A 152 4.98 6.89 3.86
CA GLY A 152 5.32 7.84 2.79
C GLY A 152 5.75 9.18 3.36
N ARG A 153 6.62 9.91 2.65
CA ARG A 153 7.05 11.26 3.04
C ARG A 153 7.33 12.09 1.80
N THR A 154 6.82 13.31 1.78
CA THR A 154 7.29 14.38 0.90
C THR A 154 7.29 15.69 1.67
N ALA A 155 7.95 16.72 1.12
CA ALA A 155 7.95 18.04 1.76
C ALA A 155 6.55 18.64 1.92
N ARG A 156 5.61 18.34 1.01
CA ARG A 156 4.24 18.89 1.09
C ARG A 156 3.26 17.98 1.81
N ALA A 157 3.42 16.66 1.69
CA ALA A 157 2.51 15.70 2.29
C ALA A 157 2.82 15.46 3.79
N GLY A 158 4.02 15.81 4.26
CA GLY A 158 4.49 15.44 5.58
C GLY A 158 4.61 13.91 5.72
N ASP A 159 4.48 13.40 6.93
CA ASP A 159 4.57 11.97 7.19
C ASP A 159 3.23 11.28 7.06
N CYS A 160 3.17 10.31 6.17
CA CYS A 160 2.02 9.44 5.99
C CYS A 160 2.33 8.03 6.48
N LEU A 161 1.31 7.35 6.99
CA LEU A 161 1.38 5.95 7.41
C LEU A 161 0.04 5.27 7.15
N ILE A 162 0.09 4.07 6.58
CA ILE A 162 -1.05 3.16 6.47
C ILE A 162 -0.68 1.86 7.18
N LEU A 163 -1.54 1.44 8.11
CA LEU A 163 -1.42 0.19 8.83
C LEU A 163 -2.58 -0.74 8.49
N SER A 164 -2.27 -2.03 8.40
CA SER A 164 -3.26 -3.11 8.51
C SER A 164 -2.88 -3.91 9.74
N ALA A 165 -3.84 -4.18 10.60
CA ALA A 165 -3.64 -4.96 11.81
C ALA A 165 -4.75 -5.98 11.97
N GLN A 166 -4.39 -7.15 12.48
CA GLN A 166 -5.33 -8.24 12.74
C GLN A 166 -5.27 -8.68 14.19
N ARG A 167 -6.40 -9.17 14.68
CA ARG A 167 -6.50 -9.96 15.92
C ARG A 167 -7.01 -11.35 15.57
N GLN A 168 -6.87 -12.30 16.49
CA GLN A 168 -7.45 -13.64 16.32
C GLN A 168 -8.91 -13.54 15.90
N ALA A 169 -9.36 -14.36 14.95
CA ALA A 169 -10.76 -14.36 14.58
C ALA A 169 -11.65 -14.72 15.79
N GLU A 170 -12.82 -14.10 15.87
CA GLU A 170 -13.82 -14.50 16.86
C GLU A 170 -14.56 -15.73 16.34
N ILE A 171 -14.63 -16.78 17.16
CA ILE A 171 -15.28 -18.05 16.82
C ILE A 171 -16.53 -18.17 17.67
N ILE A 172 -17.70 -18.13 17.02
CA ILE A 172 -19.01 -18.26 17.68
C ILE A 172 -19.59 -19.62 17.28
N LYS A 173 -19.59 -20.57 18.20
CA LYS A 173 -20.27 -21.87 18.03
C LYS A 173 -21.75 -21.71 18.34
N GLN A 174 -22.60 -21.89 17.34
CA GLN A 174 -24.07 -21.86 17.48
C GLN A 174 -24.63 -23.27 17.69
N SER A 175 -23.98 -24.30 17.14
CA SER A 175 -24.22 -25.72 17.43
C SER A 175 -22.96 -26.55 17.12
N GLU A 176 -23.00 -27.87 17.30
CA GLU A 176 -21.91 -28.78 16.92
C GLU A 176 -21.54 -28.70 15.43
N THR A 177 -22.48 -28.36 14.56
CA THR A 177 -22.29 -28.26 13.10
C THR A 177 -22.34 -26.82 12.58
N ASN A 178 -22.68 -25.84 13.42
CA ASN A 178 -22.81 -24.46 13.01
C ASN A 178 -21.85 -23.55 13.80
N THR A 179 -20.81 -23.07 13.13
CA THR A 179 -19.81 -22.16 13.69
C THR A 179 -19.64 -20.96 12.77
N SER A 180 -19.78 -19.76 13.32
CA SER A 180 -19.44 -18.51 12.65
C SER A 180 -18.03 -18.09 13.01
N VAL A 181 -17.23 -17.71 12.00
CA VAL A 181 -15.89 -17.14 12.18
C VAL A 181 -15.94 -15.70 11.71
N ILE A 182 -15.64 -14.76 12.60
CA ILE A 182 -15.63 -13.33 12.32
C ILE A 182 -14.17 -12.85 12.30
N PRO A 183 -13.61 -12.54 11.12
CA PRO A 183 -12.30 -11.93 11.00
C PRO A 183 -12.27 -10.58 11.70
N ARG A 184 -11.17 -10.26 12.39
CA ARG A 184 -10.96 -8.96 13.05
C ARG A 184 -9.76 -8.26 12.43
N HIS A 185 -10.04 -7.28 11.57
CA HIS A 185 -9.02 -6.50 10.86
C HIS A 185 -9.32 -4.99 11.00
N LEU A 186 -8.28 -4.20 11.22
CA LEU A 186 -8.32 -2.74 11.22
C LEU A 186 -7.38 -2.19 10.16
N ILE A 187 -7.82 -1.11 9.52
CA ILE A 187 -6.99 -0.28 8.65
C ILE A 187 -6.92 1.12 9.28
N ILE A 188 -5.71 1.61 9.51
CA ILE A 188 -5.45 2.97 10.00
C ILE A 188 -4.75 3.75 8.88
N VAL A 189 -5.21 4.97 8.62
CA VAL A 189 -4.61 5.87 7.63
C VAL A 189 -4.32 7.22 8.27
N LEU A 190 -3.05 7.61 8.28
CA LEU A 190 -2.54 8.88 8.75
C LEU A 190 -1.91 9.64 7.58
N LEU A 191 -2.25 10.91 7.44
CA LEU A 191 -1.71 11.81 6.43
C LEU A 191 -1.19 13.07 7.11
N GLY A 192 0.04 13.49 6.80
CA GLY A 192 0.62 14.73 7.34
C GLY A 192 0.86 14.73 8.85
N SER A 193 1.12 13.55 9.44
CA SER A 193 1.38 13.40 10.86
C SER A 193 2.73 14.01 11.27
N PRO A 194 2.87 14.67 12.43
CA PRO A 194 4.17 15.03 13.00
C PRO A 194 4.88 13.84 13.66
N ASN A 195 4.15 12.79 14.05
CA ASN A 195 4.69 11.60 14.73
C ASN A 195 3.90 10.35 14.36
N ARG A 196 4.07 9.91 13.10
CA ARG A 196 3.21 8.90 12.46
C ARG A 196 3.13 7.57 13.21
N PHE A 197 4.20 7.14 13.87
CA PHE A 197 4.25 5.83 14.51
C PHE A 197 3.62 5.85 15.90
N GLU A 198 3.84 6.92 16.67
CA GLU A 198 3.16 7.07 17.95
C GLU A 198 1.66 7.27 17.77
N GLU A 199 1.25 8.18 16.88
CA GLU A 199 -0.15 8.40 16.53
C GLU A 199 -0.78 7.13 15.94
N GLY A 200 -0.04 6.41 15.08
CA GLY A 200 -0.49 5.15 14.49
C GLY A 200 -0.82 4.10 15.56
N ARG A 201 0.05 3.95 16.56
CA ARG A 201 -0.17 3.04 17.68
C ARG A 201 -1.34 3.48 18.57
N GLN A 202 -1.48 4.78 18.85
CA GLN A 202 -2.62 5.32 19.62
C GLN A 202 -3.95 5.06 18.89
N MET A 203 -4.00 5.34 17.58
CA MET A 203 -5.19 5.09 16.76
C MET A 203 -5.50 3.60 16.63
N LEU A 204 -4.49 2.73 16.56
CA LEU A 204 -4.70 1.28 16.58
C LEU A 204 -5.39 0.84 17.87
N ASN A 205 -4.90 1.32 19.02
CA ASN A 205 -5.50 1.00 20.33
C ASN A 205 -6.93 1.53 20.45
N ALA A 206 -7.17 2.78 20.07
CA ALA A 206 -8.50 3.37 20.07
C ALA A 206 -9.45 2.65 19.09
N GLY A 207 -8.96 2.28 17.90
CA GLY A 207 -9.72 1.56 16.89
C GLY A 207 -10.17 0.19 17.39
N TRP A 208 -9.31 -0.52 18.11
CA TRP A 208 -9.69 -1.79 18.73
C TRP A 208 -10.72 -1.62 19.85
N GLN A 209 -10.60 -0.58 20.69
CA GLN A 209 -11.61 -0.29 21.70
C GLN A 209 -12.98 0.01 21.06
N LEU A 210 -13.01 0.79 19.98
CA LEU A 210 -14.23 1.07 19.21
C LEU A 210 -14.81 -0.20 18.58
N HIS A 211 -13.96 -1.07 18.02
CA HIS A 211 -14.37 -2.36 17.50
C HIS A 211 -15.01 -3.22 18.60
N ASP A 212 -14.37 -3.32 19.76
CA ASP A 212 -14.85 -4.15 20.87
C ASP A 212 -16.17 -3.62 21.44
N GLN A 213 -16.34 -2.29 21.53
CA GLN A 213 -17.62 -1.64 21.88
C GLN A 213 -18.71 -1.91 20.84
N TRP A 214 -18.40 -1.79 19.54
CA TRP A 214 -19.34 -2.10 18.46
C TRP A 214 -19.77 -3.58 18.49
N ALA A 215 -18.81 -4.48 18.74
CA ALA A 215 -19.07 -5.91 18.85
C ALA A 215 -19.96 -6.24 20.06
N ALA A 216 -19.69 -5.63 21.22
CA ALA A 216 -20.50 -5.75 22.44
C ALA A 216 -21.90 -5.14 22.26
N GLY A 217 -22.03 -4.06 21.48
CA GLY A 217 -23.29 -3.41 21.15
C GLY A 217 -24.14 -4.14 20.08
N GLY A 218 -23.85 -5.40 19.79
CA GLY A 218 -24.64 -6.21 18.85
C GLY A 218 -24.26 -6.03 17.38
N ARG A 219 -23.09 -5.44 17.07
CA ARG A 219 -22.55 -5.33 15.70
C ARG A 219 -23.49 -4.63 14.72
N MET A 220 -24.15 -3.56 15.18
CA MET A 220 -25.09 -2.82 14.34
C MET A 220 -24.41 -2.38 13.04
N VAL A 221 -25.00 -2.77 11.91
CA VAL A 221 -24.54 -2.36 10.58
C VAL A 221 -25.39 -1.17 10.16
N ASP A 222 -24.75 -0.03 9.86
CA ASP A 222 -25.44 1.06 9.18
C ASP A 222 -25.63 0.67 7.71
N PRO A 223 -26.89 0.48 7.23
CA PRO A 223 -27.15 0.08 5.85
C PRO A 223 -26.58 1.06 4.82
N LYS A 224 -26.37 2.33 5.21
CA LYS A 224 -25.83 3.38 4.35
C LYS A 224 -24.30 3.40 4.31
N ARG A 225 -23.62 2.65 5.20
CA ARG A 225 -22.16 2.55 5.29
C ARG A 225 -21.63 1.14 5.02
N ALA A 226 -22.48 0.24 4.53
CA ALA A 226 -22.05 -1.03 3.96
C ALA A 226 -21.27 -0.77 2.66
N LEU A 227 -19.95 -0.61 2.81
CA LEU A 227 -18.98 -0.40 1.72
C LEU A 227 -18.53 -1.71 1.10
#